data_AF-A0A563CRR9-F1
#
_entry.id   AF-A0A563CRR9-F1
#
_cell.length_a   1.000
_cell.length_b   1.000
_cell.length_c   1.000
_cell.angle_alpha   90.00
_cell.angle_beta   90.00
_cell.angle_gamma   90.00
#
_symmetry.space_group_name_H-M   'P 1'
#
loop_
_entity.id
_entity.type
_entity.pdbx_description
1 polymer ?
#
loop_
_entity_poly.entity_id
_entity_poly.type
_entity_poly.pdbx_seq_one_letter_code
_entity_poly.pdbx_strand_id
1 'polypeptide(L)'
;MDWPDKIKIAQRNWIGKSEGAEVNFLIDCKPSDSLKFTPELAEKIKAGAKTNTIRLGAKNLAAGDVAELMSRDGNVVESFGYAKITNVQKMPLKKVPNNMPGHESYHDNGEKLADFQKFYGNDVTLDSVVAVYDFEYIPPITVFTTRPDTIFGATYLVLAPEHPLARMLVDGDTQAAVNAYIDEAVKKTEIDRTNDTKGKTGVFTGSYAVNPANGEKMPIWVADYVLGGYGTGAVMGVPAHDERDFAFAEKFELPVVEVIERPEDDASTEQCYHGEGILVNSGAFDGARSEDAREQIVAWLEQEGVGCAKTTYKMRDWLISRQRYWGAPIPIVHCPIDGVVAVPEHDLPVLLPDVDDFVPRGDGKSVLAAQEDWVHTTCPKCGGPAMRETDTMDGYACSSWYLLRYTDPHDDQCAWGTKQVNYWAPVDMYVGGDHATAHLLYVRFWTHVFRDLGLTEFAEPVKRLVYHGLIQAEDGRKMSKSLGNVVDPLDVIDQGYGADALRTFELFLGPITENSSWSSRGIAGVYRFLNRLWTLVQEYDESDKSAQVNVKKLDSLTHATIKKVTDDIYRLSFNTAIAA
;
A
#
# COMPACT_ATOMS: atom_id res chain seq x y z
N MET A 1 17.63 -15.04 -9.98
CA MET A 1 17.91 -13.71 -10.55
C MET A 1 19.24 -13.20 -10.02
N ASP A 2 20.13 -12.78 -10.91
CA ASP A 2 21.43 -12.20 -10.58
C ASP A 2 21.30 -10.68 -10.37
N TRP A 3 20.70 -10.31 -9.24
CA TRP A 3 20.48 -8.91 -8.85
C TRP A 3 21.30 -8.56 -7.61
N PRO A 4 21.76 -7.31 -7.44
CA PRO A 4 22.50 -6.91 -6.25
C PRO A 4 21.67 -7.07 -4.97
N ASP A 5 22.28 -7.57 -3.90
CA ASP A 5 21.56 -7.85 -2.65
C ASP A 5 20.95 -6.60 -2.02
N LYS A 6 21.61 -5.44 -2.15
CA LYS A 6 21.05 -4.13 -1.74
C LYS A 6 19.69 -3.85 -2.40
N ILE A 7 19.50 -4.24 -3.66
CA ILE A 7 18.25 -4.04 -4.40
C ILE A 7 17.21 -5.06 -3.96
N LYS A 8 17.59 -6.33 -3.78
CA LYS A 8 16.68 -7.36 -3.27
C LYS A 8 16.16 -6.99 -1.88
N ILE A 9 17.03 -6.51 -0.99
CA ILE A 9 16.67 -6.05 0.36
C ILE A 9 15.74 -4.84 0.27
N ALA A 10 16.07 -3.83 -0.55
CA ALA A 10 15.21 -2.67 -0.74
C ALA A 10 13.80 -3.07 -1.24
N GLN A 11 13.70 -3.99 -2.19
CA GLN A 11 12.42 -4.52 -2.68
C GLN A 11 11.66 -5.32 -1.63
N ARG A 12 12.34 -6.20 -0.87
CA ARG A 12 11.69 -6.93 0.24
C ARG A 12 11.14 -5.99 1.30
N ASN A 13 11.91 -4.98 1.69
CA ASN A 13 11.48 -3.98 2.67
C ASN A 13 10.33 -3.11 2.16
N TRP A 14 10.31 -2.81 0.85
CA TRP A 14 9.22 -2.06 0.23
C TRP A 14 7.94 -2.88 0.13
N ILE A 15 8.04 -4.16 -0.27
CA ILE A 15 6.92 -5.12 -0.28
C ILE A 15 6.38 -5.30 1.15
N GLY A 16 7.30 -5.45 2.12
CA GLY A 16 7.01 -5.52 3.55
C GLY A 16 5.98 -6.59 3.88
N LYS A 17 6.25 -7.85 3.51
CA LYS A 17 5.43 -8.99 3.91
C LYS A 17 5.55 -9.19 5.42
N SER A 18 4.43 -9.23 6.11
CA SER A 18 4.33 -9.48 7.55
C SER A 18 3.38 -10.64 7.79
N GLU A 19 3.77 -11.56 8.67
CA GLU A 19 2.95 -12.69 9.09
C GLU A 19 2.60 -12.50 10.58
N GLY A 20 1.36 -12.80 10.93
CA GLY A 20 0.84 -12.53 12.26
C GLY A 20 -0.62 -12.97 12.37
N ALA A 21 -1.42 -12.21 13.11
CA ALA A 21 -2.83 -12.52 13.34
C ALA A 21 -3.73 -11.31 13.19
N GLU A 22 -4.94 -11.54 12.69
CA GLU A 22 -6.07 -10.64 12.89
C GLU A 22 -6.83 -11.06 14.15
N VAL A 23 -7.10 -10.11 15.04
CA VAL A 23 -7.75 -10.36 16.34
C VAL A 23 -8.94 -9.43 16.48
N ASN A 24 -10.10 -9.99 16.83
CA ASN A 24 -11.35 -9.27 17.03
C ASN A 24 -11.51 -8.92 18.51
N PHE A 25 -11.56 -7.63 18.80
CA PHE A 25 -11.84 -7.10 20.12
C PHE A 25 -13.32 -6.70 20.19
N LEU A 26 -14.07 -7.35 21.09
CA LEU A 26 -15.47 -7.02 21.32
C LEU A 26 -15.56 -5.66 21.98
N ILE A 27 -16.45 -4.82 21.47
CA ILE A 27 -16.68 -3.48 22.04
C ILE A 27 -17.53 -3.62 23.28
N ASP A 28 -17.23 -2.80 24.29
CA ASP A 28 -18.01 -2.61 25.50
C ASP A 28 -18.43 -1.14 25.61
N CYS A 29 -19.59 -0.83 25.05
CA CYS A 29 -20.21 0.49 25.10
C CYS A 29 -21.15 0.60 26.31
N LYS A 30 -21.46 1.83 26.73
CA LYS A 30 -22.55 2.09 27.68
C LYS A 30 -23.87 2.30 26.92
N PRO A 31 -24.80 1.32 26.89
CA PRO A 31 -26.05 1.46 26.15
C PRO A 31 -27.07 2.34 26.88
N SER A 32 -27.88 3.08 26.11
CA SER A 32 -29.03 3.83 26.64
C SER A 32 -30.25 2.93 26.91
N ASP A 33 -30.42 1.86 26.12
CA ASP A 33 -31.45 0.81 26.26
C ASP A 33 -31.02 -0.43 25.43
N SER A 34 -31.82 -1.48 25.44
CA SER A 34 -31.61 -2.70 24.64
C SER A 34 -32.72 -2.97 23.61
N LEU A 35 -32.32 -3.55 22.48
CA LEU A 35 -33.18 -4.08 21.43
C LEU A 35 -33.04 -5.60 21.37
N LYS A 36 -34.17 -6.32 21.41
CA LYS A 36 -34.21 -7.79 21.46
C LYS A 36 -34.63 -8.40 20.12
N PHE A 37 -33.87 -9.38 19.64
CA PHE A 37 -34.06 -10.04 18.36
C PHE A 37 -34.09 -11.55 18.52
N THR A 38 -34.65 -12.26 17.54
CA THR A 38 -34.48 -13.72 17.45
C THR A 38 -33.07 -14.04 16.92
N PRO A 39 -32.56 -15.26 17.11
CA PRO A 39 -31.23 -15.64 16.62
C PRO A 39 -31.04 -15.43 15.11
N GLU A 40 -32.06 -15.75 14.30
CA GLU A 40 -32.01 -15.54 12.84
C GLU A 40 -31.86 -14.05 12.47
N LEU A 41 -32.53 -13.16 13.22
CA LEU A 41 -32.44 -11.73 12.97
C LEU A 41 -31.13 -11.14 13.48
N ALA A 42 -30.55 -11.69 14.55
CA ALA A 42 -29.22 -11.31 15.01
C ALA A 42 -28.16 -11.54 13.91
N GLU A 43 -28.21 -12.69 13.24
CA GLU A 43 -27.30 -12.99 12.12
C GLU A 43 -27.52 -12.06 10.91
N LYS A 44 -28.78 -11.71 10.58
CA LYS A 44 -29.07 -10.71 9.54
C LYS A 44 -28.57 -9.31 9.91
N ILE A 45 -28.59 -8.93 11.18
CA ILE A 45 -28.05 -7.64 11.65
C ILE A 45 -26.53 -7.63 11.51
N LYS A 46 -25.84 -8.69 11.97
CA LYS A 46 -24.38 -8.81 11.84
C LYS A 46 -23.92 -8.77 10.38
N ALA A 47 -24.71 -9.36 9.48
CA ALA A 47 -24.47 -9.34 8.03
C ALA A 47 -24.89 -8.02 7.34
N GLY A 48 -25.45 -7.04 8.07
CA GLY A 48 -25.93 -5.78 7.52
C GLY A 48 -27.23 -5.88 6.70
N ALA A 49 -27.86 -7.05 6.64
CA ALA A 49 -29.11 -7.27 5.92
C ALA A 49 -30.34 -6.73 6.67
N LYS A 50 -30.23 -6.50 7.98
CA LYS A 50 -31.28 -5.88 8.80
C LYS A 50 -30.75 -4.65 9.53
N THR A 51 -31.35 -3.50 9.27
CA THR A 51 -30.87 -2.18 9.72
C THR A 51 -31.94 -1.39 10.47
N ASN A 52 -33.10 -1.99 10.73
CA ASN A 52 -34.17 -1.35 11.49
C ASN A 52 -35.05 -2.35 12.25
N THR A 53 -35.83 -1.82 13.19
CA THR A 53 -36.80 -2.59 13.98
C THR A 53 -37.98 -1.74 14.40
N ILE A 54 -39.16 -2.36 14.50
CA ILE A 54 -40.40 -1.70 14.88
C ILE A 54 -40.83 -2.21 16.27
N ARG A 55 -41.19 -1.29 17.17
CA ARG A 55 -41.60 -1.62 18.55
C ARG A 55 -42.91 -0.94 18.91
N LEU A 56 -43.82 -1.69 19.55
CA LEU A 56 -45.11 -1.17 20.03
C LEU A 56 -44.99 -0.18 21.21
N GLY A 57 -43.85 -0.19 21.91
CA GLY A 57 -43.52 0.79 22.95
C GLY A 57 -42.23 1.52 22.61
N ALA A 58 -42.21 2.83 22.88
CA ALA A 58 -40.99 3.61 22.74
C ALA A 58 -39.96 3.14 23.78
N LYS A 59 -38.81 2.68 23.31
CA LYS A 59 -37.59 2.54 24.09
C LYS A 59 -37.00 3.90 24.42
N ASN A 60 -36.15 3.94 25.45
CA ASN A 60 -35.38 5.14 25.80
C ASN A 60 -34.18 5.29 24.87
N LEU A 61 -34.46 5.46 23.57
CA LEU A 61 -33.50 5.55 22.48
C LEU A 61 -33.88 6.71 21.56
N ALA A 62 -32.92 7.57 21.29
CA ALA A 62 -32.96 8.67 20.33
C ALA A 62 -31.85 8.50 19.28
N ALA A 63 -31.93 9.26 18.19
CA ALA A 63 -30.85 9.31 17.20
C ALA A 63 -29.55 9.78 17.88
N GLY A 64 -28.47 9.03 17.69
CA GLY A 64 -27.18 9.22 18.35
C GLY A 64 -26.95 8.30 19.56
N ASP A 65 -27.98 7.67 20.11
CA ASP A 65 -27.82 6.74 21.24
C ASP A 65 -27.19 5.41 20.80
N VAL A 66 -26.57 4.72 21.75
CA VAL A 66 -26.12 3.33 21.57
C VAL A 66 -27.15 2.39 22.18
N ALA A 67 -27.59 1.40 21.41
CA ALA A 67 -28.45 0.33 21.87
C ALA A 67 -27.66 -0.96 22.01
N GLU A 68 -27.87 -1.68 23.12
CA GLU A 68 -27.39 -3.05 23.26
C GLU A 68 -28.29 -4.00 22.45
N LEU A 69 -27.69 -4.85 21.63
CA LEU A 69 -28.41 -5.82 20.82
C LEU A 69 -28.39 -7.18 21.50
N MET A 70 -29.58 -7.68 21.81
CA MET A 70 -29.76 -8.92 22.54
C MET A 70 -30.44 -9.96 21.67
N SER A 71 -29.90 -11.17 21.62
CA SER A 71 -30.55 -12.33 21.02
C SER A 71 -31.36 -13.05 22.10
N ARG A 72 -32.59 -13.44 21.78
CA ARG A 72 -33.44 -14.25 22.66
C ARG A 72 -33.78 -15.56 22.00
N ASP A 73 -33.26 -16.65 22.56
CA ASP A 73 -33.65 -18.02 22.22
C ASP A 73 -34.37 -18.66 23.40
N GLY A 74 -35.70 -18.72 23.33
CA GLY A 74 -36.56 -19.14 24.43
C GLY A 74 -36.37 -18.30 25.70
N ASN A 75 -35.72 -18.89 26.71
CA ASN A 75 -35.44 -18.27 28.00
C ASN A 75 -34.01 -17.69 28.10
N VAL A 76 -33.13 -18.00 27.15
CA VAL A 76 -31.76 -17.48 27.12
C VAL A 76 -31.78 -16.13 26.42
N VAL A 77 -31.19 -15.12 27.05
CA VAL A 77 -31.04 -13.78 26.48
C VAL A 77 -29.58 -13.38 26.62
N GLU A 78 -28.91 -13.17 25.50
CA GLU A 78 -27.48 -12.89 25.44
C GLU A 78 -27.22 -11.69 24.54
N SER A 79 -26.23 -10.88 24.92
CA SER A 79 -25.78 -9.75 24.10
C SER A 79 -24.97 -10.28 22.91
N PHE A 80 -25.21 -9.74 21.72
CA PHE A 80 -24.41 -10.06 20.52
C PHE A 80 -23.71 -8.82 19.91
N GLY A 81 -23.73 -7.71 20.63
CA GLY A 81 -23.06 -6.47 20.25
C GLY A 81 -23.93 -5.24 20.44
N TYR A 82 -23.55 -4.16 19.78
CA TYR A 82 -24.17 -2.85 19.94
C TYR A 82 -24.58 -2.28 18.58
N ALA A 83 -25.50 -1.33 18.58
CA ALA A 83 -25.83 -0.53 17.40
C ALA A 83 -25.93 0.95 17.75
N LYS A 84 -25.52 1.81 16.81
CA LYS A 84 -25.79 3.24 16.87
C LYS A 84 -27.17 3.51 16.29
N ILE A 85 -28.06 4.15 17.04
CA ILE A 85 -29.36 4.55 16.54
C ILE A 85 -29.20 5.75 15.61
N THR A 86 -29.60 5.61 14.36
CA THR A 86 -29.43 6.65 13.33
C THR A 86 -30.68 7.50 13.18
N ASN A 87 -31.86 6.92 13.39
CA ASN A 87 -33.13 7.62 13.28
C ASN A 87 -34.23 6.92 14.12
N VAL A 88 -35.18 7.71 14.62
CA VAL A 88 -36.32 7.22 15.40
C VAL A 88 -37.60 7.91 14.93
N GLN A 89 -38.57 7.13 14.46
CA GLN A 89 -39.85 7.64 13.98
C GLN A 89 -41.02 7.03 14.74
N LYS A 90 -41.99 7.86 15.15
CA LYS A 90 -43.22 7.39 15.78
C LYS A 90 -44.39 7.58 14.82
N MET A 91 -45.10 6.50 14.51
CA MET A 91 -46.25 6.53 13.61
C MET A 91 -47.23 5.39 13.89
N PRO A 92 -48.51 5.51 13.48
CA PRO A 92 -49.44 4.39 13.49
C PRO A 92 -48.93 3.23 12.62
N LEU A 93 -49.15 1.98 13.04
CA LEU A 93 -48.68 0.78 12.33
C LEU A 93 -49.09 0.75 10.84
N LYS A 94 -50.28 1.25 10.50
CA LYS A 94 -50.76 1.37 9.11
C LYS A 94 -49.91 2.28 8.21
N LYS A 95 -49.15 3.21 8.80
CA LYS A 95 -48.28 4.14 8.06
C LYS A 95 -46.88 3.59 7.82
N VAL A 96 -46.50 2.51 8.51
CA VAL A 96 -45.22 1.84 8.25
C VAL A 96 -45.32 1.12 6.90
N PRO A 97 -44.42 1.40 5.93
CA PRO A 97 -44.38 0.69 4.66
C PRO A 97 -44.29 -0.82 4.83
N ASN A 98 -45.00 -1.59 4.00
CA ASN A 98 -44.96 -3.04 4.05
C ASN A 98 -43.66 -3.62 3.47
N ASN A 99 -42.95 -2.87 2.63
CA ASN A 99 -41.66 -3.26 2.07
C ASN A 99 -40.63 -2.17 2.41
N MET A 100 -40.19 -2.16 3.65
CA MET A 100 -39.15 -1.25 4.13
C MET A 100 -37.78 -1.91 3.92
N PRO A 101 -36.81 -1.24 3.26
CA PRO A 101 -35.45 -1.74 3.16
C PRO A 101 -34.87 -2.06 4.54
N GLY A 102 -34.19 -3.20 4.69
CA GLY A 102 -33.61 -3.63 5.97
C GLY A 102 -34.62 -4.14 7.00
N HIS A 103 -35.90 -4.31 6.63
CA HIS A 103 -36.94 -4.96 7.44
C HIS A 103 -37.54 -6.17 6.69
N GLU A 104 -38.27 -7.02 7.42
CA GLU A 104 -39.15 -8.03 6.84
C GLU A 104 -40.21 -7.37 5.96
N SER A 105 -40.45 -7.94 4.78
CA SER A 105 -41.50 -7.50 3.85
C SER A 105 -42.81 -8.21 4.13
N TYR A 106 -43.91 -7.48 4.08
CA TYR A 106 -45.27 -7.98 4.23
C TYR A 106 -46.05 -7.79 2.91
N HIS A 107 -46.93 -8.71 2.57
CA HIS A 107 -47.79 -8.57 1.39
C HIS A 107 -48.80 -7.44 1.58
N ASP A 108 -49.43 -7.36 2.76
CA ASP A 108 -50.43 -6.36 3.09
C ASP A 108 -50.43 -5.97 4.58
N ASN A 109 -51.30 -5.02 4.94
CA ASN A 109 -51.43 -4.56 6.32
C ASN A 109 -52.05 -5.62 7.27
N GLY A 110 -52.80 -6.59 6.74
CA GLY A 110 -53.40 -7.67 7.51
C GLY A 110 -52.35 -8.67 7.97
N GLU A 111 -51.46 -9.08 7.08
CA GLU A 111 -50.30 -9.93 7.40
C GLU A 111 -49.40 -9.27 8.45
N LYS A 112 -49.06 -7.99 8.25
CA LYS A 112 -48.28 -7.21 9.21
C LYS A 112 -48.97 -7.13 10.58
N LEU A 113 -50.28 -6.90 10.62
CA LEU A 113 -51.02 -6.86 11.88
C LEU A 113 -50.99 -8.21 12.60
N ALA A 114 -51.20 -9.31 11.87
CA ALA A 114 -51.21 -10.66 12.42
C ALA A 114 -49.84 -11.02 13.05
N ASP A 115 -48.75 -10.66 12.39
CA ASP A 115 -47.39 -10.85 12.91
C ASP A 115 -47.17 -10.06 14.22
N PHE A 116 -47.58 -8.79 14.26
CA PHE A 116 -47.47 -7.99 15.49
C PHE A 116 -48.35 -8.53 16.62
N GLN A 117 -49.57 -8.99 16.33
CA GLN A 117 -50.47 -9.58 17.33
C GLN A 117 -49.91 -10.88 17.91
N LYS A 118 -49.13 -11.65 17.13
CA LYS A 118 -48.42 -12.84 17.63
C LYS A 118 -47.42 -12.50 18.73
N PHE A 119 -46.76 -11.34 18.64
CA PHE A 119 -45.74 -10.92 19.62
C PHE A 119 -46.29 -10.06 20.76
N TYR A 120 -47.28 -9.21 20.48
CA TYR A 120 -47.77 -8.20 21.41
C TYR A 120 -49.21 -8.44 21.90
N GLY A 121 -49.89 -9.48 21.40
CA GLY A 121 -51.26 -9.81 21.74
C GLY A 121 -52.31 -9.15 20.84
N ASN A 122 -53.56 -9.58 20.99
CA ASN A 122 -54.67 -9.19 20.10
C ASN A 122 -55.14 -7.73 20.28
N ASP A 123 -54.65 -7.02 21.31
CA ASP A 123 -55.00 -5.62 21.56
C ASP A 123 -54.27 -4.65 20.61
N VAL A 124 -53.29 -5.14 19.84
CA VAL A 124 -52.65 -4.34 18.79
C VAL A 124 -53.60 -4.15 17.62
N THR A 125 -53.70 -2.91 17.15
CA THR A 125 -54.48 -2.51 15.99
C THR A 125 -53.61 -1.77 14.99
N LEU A 126 -54.11 -1.55 13.78
CA LEU A 126 -53.43 -0.74 12.76
C LEU A 126 -53.25 0.73 13.14
N ASP A 127 -53.99 1.22 14.13
CA ASP A 127 -53.86 2.57 14.68
C ASP A 127 -52.93 2.66 15.89
N SER A 128 -52.47 1.52 16.43
CA SER A 128 -51.47 1.49 17.49
C SER A 128 -50.20 2.20 17.03
N VAL A 129 -49.73 3.14 17.86
CA VAL A 129 -48.51 3.91 17.59
C VAL A 129 -47.30 3.02 17.86
N VAL A 130 -46.44 2.87 16.86
CA VAL A 130 -45.18 2.15 16.95
C VAL A 130 -44.00 3.12 16.80
N ALA A 131 -42.86 2.73 17.37
CA ALA A 131 -41.58 3.38 17.14
C ALA A 131 -40.75 2.53 16.17
N VAL A 132 -40.31 3.14 15.07
CA VAL A 132 -39.36 2.57 14.11
C VAL A 132 -37.97 3.10 14.48
N TYR A 133 -37.04 2.19 14.75
CA TYR A 133 -35.66 2.48 15.04
C TYR A 133 -34.80 2.05 13.86
N ASP A 134 -34.18 3.00 13.18
CA ASP A 134 -33.10 2.72 12.25
C ASP A 134 -31.78 2.73 13.01
N PHE A 135 -30.91 1.79 12.69
CA PHE A 135 -29.67 1.61 13.41
C PHE A 135 -28.56 1.05 12.53
N GLU A 136 -27.33 1.30 12.94
CA GLU A 136 -26.12 0.78 12.32
C GLU A 136 -25.40 -0.13 13.32
N TYR A 137 -25.20 -1.40 12.95
CA TYR A 137 -24.49 -2.37 13.78
C TYR A 137 -23.04 -1.91 13.99
N ILE A 138 -22.55 -2.01 15.22
CA ILE A 138 -21.16 -1.71 15.55
C ILE A 138 -20.40 -3.05 15.60
N PRO A 139 -19.63 -3.41 14.56
CA PRO A 139 -18.87 -4.65 14.53
C PRO A 139 -17.69 -4.61 15.51
N PRO A 140 -17.14 -5.78 15.90
CA PRO A 140 -15.89 -5.86 16.66
C PRO A 140 -14.75 -5.09 15.99
N ILE A 141 -13.79 -4.61 16.78
CA ILE A 141 -12.59 -3.97 16.25
C ILE A 141 -11.59 -5.06 15.90
N THR A 142 -11.35 -5.26 14.60
CA THR A 142 -10.29 -6.16 14.14
C THR A 142 -8.96 -5.44 14.13
N VAL A 143 -7.93 -6.05 14.72
CA VAL A 143 -6.54 -5.54 14.75
C VAL A 143 -5.63 -6.56 14.09
N PHE A 144 -4.68 -6.10 13.27
CA PHE A 144 -3.56 -6.91 12.82
C PHE A 144 -2.34 -6.73 13.73
N THR A 145 -1.70 -7.82 14.15
CA THR A 145 -0.44 -7.80 14.89
C THR A 145 0.53 -8.87 14.39
N THR A 146 1.82 -8.52 14.30
CA THR A 146 2.92 -9.49 14.09
C THR A 146 3.42 -10.07 15.40
N ARG A 147 2.92 -9.59 16.54
CA ARG A 147 3.25 -10.03 17.89
C ARG A 147 2.02 -10.57 18.62
N PRO A 148 1.37 -11.64 18.12
CA PRO A 148 0.26 -12.25 18.84
C PRO A 148 0.69 -12.81 20.20
N ASP A 149 1.98 -13.12 20.38
CA ASP A 149 2.60 -13.50 21.65
C ASP A 149 2.41 -12.47 22.77
N THR A 150 2.18 -11.20 22.44
CA THR A 150 2.05 -10.13 23.43
C THR A 150 0.61 -9.69 23.68
N ILE A 151 -0.40 -10.43 23.18
CA ILE A 151 -1.82 -10.03 23.28
C ILE A 151 -2.30 -9.82 24.72
N PHE A 152 -1.78 -10.59 25.68
CA PHE A 152 -2.12 -10.46 27.10
C PHE A 152 -1.65 -9.12 27.71
N GLY A 153 -0.64 -8.49 27.09
CA GLY A 153 -0.10 -7.18 27.47
C GLY A 153 -0.76 -6.02 26.74
N ALA A 154 -1.78 -6.27 25.91
CA ALA A 154 -2.56 -5.21 25.28
C ALA A 154 -3.44 -4.51 26.32
N THR A 155 -3.26 -3.20 26.47
CA THR A 155 -3.94 -2.40 27.52
C THR A 155 -4.86 -1.31 26.97
N TYR A 156 -4.80 -1.01 25.67
CA TYR A 156 -5.71 -0.09 24.98
C TYR A 156 -5.78 -0.43 23.49
N LEU A 157 -6.79 0.10 22.79
CA LEU A 157 -6.86 0.07 21.33
C LEU A 157 -6.71 1.47 20.76
N VAL A 158 -6.15 1.57 19.56
CA VAL A 158 -6.06 2.82 18.83
C VAL A 158 -6.58 2.66 17.41
N LEU A 159 -7.53 3.50 17.04
CA LEU A 159 -8.08 3.59 15.69
C LEU A 159 -7.41 4.74 14.93
N ALA A 160 -7.21 4.54 13.63
CA ALA A 160 -6.89 5.63 12.72
C ALA A 160 -8.03 6.66 12.72
N PRO A 161 -7.74 7.97 12.54
CA PRO A 161 -8.76 9.01 12.37
C PRO A 161 -9.78 8.72 11.26
N GLU A 162 -9.34 8.04 10.18
CA GLU A 162 -10.19 7.65 9.05
C GLU A 162 -10.98 6.37 9.28
N HIS A 163 -10.76 5.65 10.40
CA HIS A 163 -11.39 4.37 10.65
C HIS A 163 -12.91 4.52 10.77
N PRO A 164 -13.74 3.69 10.12
CA PRO A 164 -15.20 3.84 10.12
C PRO A 164 -15.81 3.91 11.53
N LEU A 165 -15.28 3.11 12.46
CA LEU A 165 -15.75 3.07 13.85
C LEU A 165 -15.33 4.28 14.70
N ALA A 166 -14.34 5.09 14.28
CA ALA A 166 -13.79 6.17 15.11
C ALA A 166 -14.84 7.19 15.55
N ARG A 167 -15.80 7.51 14.67
CA ARG A 167 -16.94 8.39 14.99
C ARG A 167 -18.15 7.66 15.55
N MET A 168 -18.28 6.36 15.33
CA MET A 168 -19.42 5.56 15.82
C MET A 168 -19.31 5.28 17.33
N LEU A 169 -18.08 5.16 17.82
CA LEU A 169 -17.74 4.79 19.20
C LEU A 169 -17.73 5.97 20.17
N VAL A 170 -18.11 7.16 19.73
CA VAL A 170 -18.17 8.34 20.60
C VAL A 170 -19.45 8.36 21.41
N ASP A 171 -19.33 8.76 22.66
CA ASP A 171 -20.46 9.13 23.52
C ASP A 171 -20.74 10.64 23.48
N GLY A 172 -21.78 11.08 24.19
CA GLY A 172 -22.18 12.49 24.20
C GLY A 172 -21.11 13.44 24.76
N ASP A 173 -20.24 12.96 25.66
CA ASP A 173 -19.22 13.78 26.33
C ASP A 173 -17.95 13.92 25.47
N THR A 174 -17.63 12.90 24.67
CA THR A 174 -16.41 12.83 23.85
C THR A 174 -16.60 13.23 22.39
N GLN A 175 -17.83 13.18 21.87
CA GLN A 175 -18.14 13.41 20.45
C GLN A 175 -17.52 14.67 19.86
N ALA A 176 -17.59 15.81 20.57
CA ALA A 176 -17.07 17.08 20.07
C ALA A 176 -15.53 17.05 19.93
N ALA A 177 -14.84 16.52 20.94
CA ALA A 177 -13.38 16.46 20.96
C ALA A 177 -12.84 15.47 19.92
N VAL A 178 -13.47 14.29 19.81
CA VAL A 178 -13.07 13.25 18.84
C VAL A 178 -13.27 13.73 17.41
N ASN A 179 -14.44 14.31 17.10
CA ASN A 179 -14.71 14.82 15.76
C ASN A 179 -13.72 15.93 15.36
N ALA A 180 -13.44 16.87 16.27
CA ALA A 180 -12.47 17.93 16.02
C ALA A 180 -11.05 17.38 15.78
N TYR A 181 -10.64 16.37 16.56
CA TYR A 181 -9.35 15.71 16.38
C TYR A 181 -9.25 15.01 15.02
N ILE A 182 -10.29 14.27 14.63
CA ILE A 182 -10.34 13.59 13.33
C ILE A 182 -10.24 14.61 12.20
N ASP A 183 -11.05 15.67 12.23
CA ASP A 183 -11.07 16.70 11.18
C ASP A 183 -9.70 17.39 10.99
N GLU A 184 -8.92 17.54 12.05
CA GLU A 184 -7.55 18.08 11.98
C GLU A 184 -6.52 17.02 11.54
N ALA A 185 -6.66 15.78 12.00
CA ALA A 185 -5.70 14.72 11.71
C ALA A 185 -5.72 14.32 10.22
N VAL A 186 -6.90 14.25 9.59
CA VAL A 186 -7.04 13.86 8.17
C VAL A 186 -6.48 14.90 7.19
N LYS A 187 -6.25 16.14 7.65
CA LYS A 187 -5.59 17.19 6.85
C LYS A 187 -4.07 17.02 6.78
N LYS A 188 -3.49 16.22 7.69
CA LYS A 188 -2.05 15.98 7.75
C LYS A 188 -1.65 14.92 6.74
N THR A 189 -0.45 15.05 6.19
CA THR A 189 0.13 13.99 5.36
C THR A 189 0.50 12.77 6.22
N GLU A 190 0.59 11.58 5.62
CA GLU A 190 1.10 10.41 6.35
C GLU A 190 2.50 10.65 6.93
N ILE A 191 3.37 11.33 6.17
CA ILE A 191 4.73 11.71 6.62
C ILE A 191 4.67 12.58 7.87
N ASP A 192 3.75 13.54 7.91
CA ASP A 192 3.56 14.41 9.08
C ASP A 192 3.10 13.65 10.32
N ARG A 193 2.30 12.59 10.12
CA ARG A 193 1.70 11.77 11.17
C ARG A 193 2.65 10.71 11.72
N THR A 194 3.55 10.18 10.87
CA THR A 194 4.57 9.20 11.27
C THR A 194 5.87 9.85 11.75
N ASN A 195 5.92 11.17 11.86
CA ASN A 195 7.12 11.86 12.33
C ASN A 195 7.25 11.77 13.85
N ASP A 196 8.12 10.87 14.33
CA ASP A 196 8.36 10.63 15.75
C ASP A 196 8.97 11.82 16.52
N THR A 197 9.44 12.87 15.84
CA THR A 197 9.89 14.11 16.51
C THR A 197 8.73 14.98 17.00
N LYS A 198 7.50 14.76 16.52
CA LYS A 198 6.29 15.40 17.02
C LYS A 198 5.74 14.53 18.14
N GLY A 199 5.50 15.11 19.32
CA GLY A 199 4.96 14.35 20.46
C GLY A 199 3.63 13.65 20.11
N LYS A 200 3.43 12.42 20.61
CA LYS A 200 2.26 11.60 20.31
C LYS A 200 0.96 12.33 20.66
N THR A 201 -0.08 12.25 19.84
CA THR A 201 -1.39 12.88 20.12
C THR A 201 -2.48 11.84 20.02
N GLY A 202 -3.60 12.03 20.71
CA GLY A 202 -4.73 11.13 20.67
C GLY A 202 -5.88 11.62 21.54
N VAL A 203 -7.05 11.05 21.32
CA VAL A 203 -8.27 11.37 22.06
C VAL A 203 -9.03 10.09 22.40
N PHE A 204 -9.46 9.97 23.66
CA PHE A 204 -10.25 8.84 24.13
C PHE A 204 -11.67 8.94 23.56
N THR A 205 -12.22 7.81 23.07
CA THR A 205 -13.54 7.81 22.44
C THR A 205 -14.70 7.73 23.43
N GLY A 206 -14.45 7.53 24.73
CA GLY A 206 -15.52 7.25 25.70
C GLY A 206 -15.94 5.77 25.73
N SER A 207 -15.45 4.96 24.79
CA SER A 207 -15.79 3.54 24.67
C SER A 207 -14.62 2.63 25.03
N TYR A 208 -14.96 1.42 25.45
CA TYR A 208 -14.00 0.38 25.79
C TYR A 208 -14.13 -0.80 24.84
N ALA A 209 -13.10 -1.63 24.78
CA ALA A 209 -13.13 -2.96 24.21
C ALA A 209 -12.72 -3.99 25.27
N VAL A 210 -13.02 -5.25 25.02
CA VAL A 210 -12.61 -6.37 25.87
C VAL A 210 -11.44 -7.07 25.19
N ASN A 211 -10.35 -7.24 25.91
CA ASN A 211 -9.23 -8.05 25.43
C ASN A 211 -9.65 -9.53 25.44
N PRO A 212 -9.66 -10.23 24.28
CA PRO A 212 -10.13 -11.61 24.21
C PRO A 212 -9.22 -12.59 24.97
N ALA A 213 -7.97 -12.21 25.25
CA ALA A 213 -7.00 -13.06 25.95
C ALA A 213 -7.26 -13.18 27.46
N ASN A 214 -7.66 -12.10 28.11
CA ASN A 214 -7.78 -12.03 29.57
C ASN A 214 -9.13 -11.47 30.06
N GLY A 215 -10.00 -11.01 29.16
CA GLY A 215 -11.31 -10.43 29.49
C GLY A 215 -11.25 -9.01 30.07
N GLU A 216 -10.06 -8.38 30.13
CA GLU A 216 -9.89 -7.05 30.70
C GLU A 216 -10.44 -5.96 29.79
N LYS A 217 -10.95 -4.88 30.41
CA LYS A 217 -11.47 -3.72 29.68
C LYS A 217 -10.33 -2.79 29.27
N MET A 218 -10.35 -2.39 28.01
CA MET A 218 -9.34 -1.55 27.37
C MET A 218 -9.96 -0.28 26.79
N PRO A 219 -9.46 0.92 27.10
CA PRO A 219 -9.97 2.13 26.48
C PRO A 219 -9.64 2.18 24.99
N ILE A 220 -10.58 2.69 24.19
CA ILE A 220 -10.40 2.89 22.75
C ILE A 220 -10.03 4.34 22.50
N TRP A 221 -8.95 4.56 21.75
CA TRP A 221 -8.43 5.88 21.39
C TRP A 221 -8.48 6.09 19.89
N VAL A 222 -8.48 7.36 19.48
CA VAL A 222 -8.19 7.77 18.10
C VAL A 222 -6.88 8.53 18.11
N ALA A 223 -5.91 8.11 17.30
CA ALA A 223 -4.61 8.76 17.22
C ALA A 223 -4.04 8.76 15.80
N ASP A 224 -3.35 9.83 15.44
CA ASP A 224 -2.86 10.05 14.09
C ASP A 224 -1.65 9.19 13.70
N TYR A 225 -0.93 8.60 14.67
CA TYR A 225 0.18 7.68 14.37
C TYR A 225 -0.28 6.33 13.76
N VAL A 226 -1.56 5.98 13.92
CA VAL A 226 -2.17 4.81 13.28
C VAL A 226 -2.68 5.21 11.91
N LEU A 227 -2.31 4.46 10.87
CA LEU A 227 -2.65 4.76 9.48
C LEU A 227 -3.78 3.86 9.00
N GLY A 228 -4.87 4.44 8.49
CA GLY A 228 -6.04 3.68 8.02
C GLY A 228 -5.74 2.70 6.87
N GLY A 229 -4.73 3.02 6.05
CA GLY A 229 -4.30 2.17 4.93
C GLY A 229 -3.26 1.09 5.31
N TYR A 230 -3.01 0.83 6.59
CA TYR A 230 -2.10 -0.21 7.06
C TYR A 230 -2.81 -1.18 8.01
N GLY A 231 -2.64 -2.50 7.77
CA GLY A 231 -3.36 -3.53 8.51
C GLY A 231 -4.87 -3.34 8.37
N THR A 232 -5.56 -3.23 9.51
CA THR A 232 -7.01 -3.00 9.60
C THR A 232 -7.36 -1.53 9.90
N GLY A 233 -6.37 -0.64 9.96
CA GLY A 233 -6.56 0.74 10.43
C GLY A 233 -6.80 0.85 11.95
N ALA A 234 -6.54 -0.23 12.69
CA ALA A 234 -6.59 -0.30 14.14
C ALA A 234 -5.39 -1.08 14.68
N VAL A 235 -4.88 -0.70 15.86
CA VAL A 235 -3.79 -1.39 16.56
C VAL A 235 -4.15 -1.64 18.02
N MET A 236 -3.60 -2.72 18.57
CA MET A 236 -3.63 -3.00 20.01
C MET A 236 -2.35 -2.43 20.61
N GLY A 237 -2.48 -1.56 21.60
CA GLY A 237 -1.35 -0.95 22.27
C GLY A 237 -0.75 -1.92 23.28
N VAL A 238 0.53 -2.27 23.11
CA VAL A 238 1.27 -3.18 24.01
C VAL A 238 2.50 -2.46 24.57
N PRO A 239 2.32 -1.57 25.57
CA PRO A 239 3.37 -0.62 25.97
C PRO A 239 4.67 -1.25 26.45
N ALA A 240 4.64 -2.42 27.07
CA ALA A 240 5.84 -3.07 27.56
C ALA A 240 6.76 -3.57 26.42
N HIS A 241 6.23 -3.70 25.20
CA HIS A 241 6.90 -4.40 24.10
C HIS A 241 6.90 -3.66 22.75
N ASP A 242 6.30 -2.47 22.65
CA ASP A 242 6.43 -1.53 21.52
C ASP A 242 6.71 -0.10 22.01
N GLU A 243 7.79 0.50 21.53
CA GLU A 243 8.25 1.83 21.97
C GLU A 243 7.24 2.95 21.68
N ARG A 244 6.50 2.85 20.56
CA ARG A 244 5.50 3.86 20.17
C ARG A 244 4.31 3.78 21.11
N ASP A 245 3.93 2.56 21.47
CA ASP A 245 2.85 2.31 22.41
C ASP A 245 3.26 2.69 23.84
N PHE A 246 4.53 2.50 24.20
CA PHE A 246 5.10 2.96 25.46
C PHE A 246 5.02 4.48 25.59
N ALA A 247 5.50 5.22 24.58
CA ALA A 247 5.48 6.68 24.58
C ALA A 247 4.05 7.24 24.61
N PHE A 248 3.10 6.56 23.96
CA PHE A 248 1.68 6.92 24.03
C PHE A 248 1.10 6.64 25.41
N ALA A 249 1.39 5.46 25.98
CA ALA A 249 0.92 5.07 27.30
C ALA A 249 1.48 5.97 28.41
N GLU A 250 2.77 6.33 28.36
CA GLU A 250 3.39 7.25 29.31
C GLU A 250 2.71 8.63 29.27
N LYS A 251 2.44 9.14 28.06
CA LYS A 251 1.81 10.45 27.89
C LYS A 251 0.36 10.50 28.39
N PHE A 252 -0.39 9.42 28.19
CA PHE A 252 -1.81 9.35 28.54
C PHE A 252 -2.09 8.54 29.81
N GLU A 253 -1.04 8.22 30.57
CA GLU A 253 -1.09 7.48 31.84
C GLU A 253 -1.84 6.14 31.72
N LEU A 254 -1.59 5.41 30.62
CA LEU A 254 -2.21 4.11 30.36
C LEU A 254 -1.40 2.96 30.99
N PRO A 255 -2.04 1.84 31.35
CA PRO A 255 -1.36 0.72 31.98
C PRO A 255 -0.25 0.11 31.09
N VAL A 256 0.85 -0.28 31.72
CA VAL A 256 1.96 -1.02 31.11
C VAL A 256 2.00 -2.39 31.76
N VAL A 257 1.77 -3.45 30.99
CA VAL A 257 1.77 -4.83 31.47
C VAL A 257 2.86 -5.60 30.74
N GLU A 258 3.85 -6.07 31.49
CA GLU A 258 4.91 -6.93 30.97
C GLU A 258 4.37 -8.35 30.77
N VAL A 259 4.54 -8.88 29.56
CA VAL A 259 4.16 -10.25 29.20
C VAL A 259 5.29 -11.09 28.60
N ILE A 260 6.46 -10.49 28.43
CA ILE A 260 7.69 -11.19 28.04
C ILE A 260 8.78 -10.76 29.00
N GLU A 261 9.30 -11.72 29.74
CA GLU A 261 10.42 -11.53 30.64
C GLU A 261 11.69 -11.25 29.82
N ARG A 262 12.39 -10.16 30.17
CA ARG A 262 13.67 -9.80 29.55
C ARG A 262 14.74 -10.83 29.97
N PRO A 263 15.48 -11.43 29.01
CA PRO A 263 16.60 -12.31 29.31
C PRO A 263 17.67 -11.63 30.18
N GLU A 264 18.25 -12.37 31.14
CA GLU A 264 19.28 -11.84 32.05
C GLU A 264 20.55 -11.33 31.35
N ASP A 265 20.83 -11.82 30.13
CA ASP A 265 21.99 -11.42 29.32
C ASP A 265 21.74 -10.16 28.48
N ASP A 266 20.52 -9.62 28.50
CA ASP A 266 20.21 -8.33 27.89
C ASP A 266 20.66 -7.17 28.80
N ALA A 267 21.72 -6.47 28.38
CA ALA A 267 22.30 -5.35 29.11
C ALA A 267 21.56 -4.01 28.89
N SER A 268 20.46 -3.99 28.14
CA SER A 268 19.70 -2.77 27.86
C SER A 268 19.04 -2.22 29.12
N THR A 269 19.09 -0.90 29.29
CA THR A 269 18.38 -0.17 30.34
C THR A 269 17.06 0.44 29.84
N GLU A 270 16.65 0.12 28.60
CA GLU A 270 15.39 0.62 28.04
C GLU A 270 14.20 0.08 28.84
N GLN A 271 13.15 0.87 28.95
CA GLN A 271 11.94 0.48 29.70
C GLN A 271 11.03 -0.45 28.88
N CYS A 272 11.05 -0.32 27.55
CA CYS A 272 10.34 -1.20 26.64
C CYS A 272 11.27 -2.35 26.23
N TYR A 273 10.77 -3.59 26.24
CA TYR A 273 11.49 -4.77 25.76
C TYR A 273 10.82 -5.36 24.53
N HIS A 274 11.43 -5.20 23.35
CA HIS A 274 10.85 -5.66 22.08
C HIS A 274 11.37 -7.03 21.62
N GLY A 275 12.26 -7.67 22.39
CA GLY A 275 12.92 -8.92 22.01
C GLY A 275 12.06 -10.18 22.15
N GLU A 276 12.72 -11.32 21.99
CA GLU A 276 12.16 -12.65 22.27
C GLU A 276 12.53 -13.07 23.70
N GLY A 277 11.63 -13.76 24.39
CA GLY A 277 11.84 -14.13 25.79
C GLY A 277 10.86 -15.19 26.26
N ILE A 278 10.66 -15.27 27.57
CA ILE A 278 9.70 -16.18 28.19
C ILE A 278 8.41 -15.44 28.48
N LEU A 279 7.27 -16.03 28.11
CA LEU A 279 5.96 -15.45 28.41
C LEU A 279 5.70 -15.49 29.91
N VAL A 280 5.23 -14.34 30.42
CA VAL A 280 4.74 -14.14 31.79
C VAL A 280 3.41 -13.41 31.71
N ASN A 281 2.59 -13.47 32.77
CA ASN A 281 1.28 -12.81 32.82
C ASN A 281 0.38 -13.10 31.60
N SER A 282 0.54 -14.28 30.99
CA SER A 282 -0.05 -14.74 29.73
C SER A 282 -0.90 -15.99 29.92
N GLY A 283 -1.36 -16.25 31.15
CA GLY A 283 -2.31 -17.31 31.48
C GLY A 283 -1.77 -18.70 31.16
N ALA A 284 -2.44 -19.43 30.28
CA ALA A 284 -2.04 -20.79 29.90
C ALA A 284 -0.72 -20.86 29.12
N PHE A 285 -0.21 -19.72 28.63
CA PHE A 285 1.02 -19.64 27.85
C PHE A 285 2.25 -19.26 28.69
N ASP A 286 2.09 -19.04 30.00
CA ASP A 286 3.21 -18.73 30.90
C ASP A 286 4.31 -19.81 30.83
N GLY A 287 5.56 -19.36 30.75
CA GLY A 287 6.74 -20.24 30.64
C GLY A 287 7.07 -20.69 29.21
N ALA A 288 6.23 -20.40 28.22
CA ALA A 288 6.54 -20.66 26.81
C ALA A 288 7.54 -19.63 26.26
N ARG A 289 8.35 -20.01 25.28
CA ARG A 289 9.20 -19.06 24.53
C ARG A 289 8.32 -18.29 23.54
N SER A 290 8.52 -16.99 23.42
CA SER A 290 7.68 -16.10 22.59
C SER A 290 7.58 -16.53 21.14
N GLU A 291 8.69 -16.96 20.53
CA GLU A 291 8.70 -17.48 19.15
C GLU A 291 7.81 -18.71 18.95
N ASP A 292 7.76 -19.62 19.93
CA ASP A 292 6.95 -20.85 19.89
C ASP A 292 5.49 -20.57 20.28
N ALA A 293 5.27 -19.57 21.15
CA ALA A 293 3.95 -19.19 21.64
C ALA A 293 3.10 -18.49 20.57
N ARG A 294 3.71 -17.80 19.60
CA ARG A 294 2.97 -17.11 18.52
C ARG A 294 2.02 -18.06 17.80
N GLU A 295 2.52 -19.19 17.32
CA GLU A 295 1.71 -20.17 16.59
C GLU A 295 0.60 -20.76 17.48
N GLN A 296 0.92 -21.05 18.75
CA GLN A 296 -0.03 -21.60 19.72
C GLN A 296 -1.15 -20.61 20.05
N ILE A 297 -0.81 -19.34 20.25
CA ILE A 297 -1.78 -18.27 20.54
C ILE A 297 -2.66 -18.02 19.32
N VAL A 298 -2.11 -18.01 18.10
CA VAL A 298 -2.92 -17.88 16.88
C VAL A 298 -3.89 -19.04 16.73
N ALA A 299 -3.44 -20.27 16.93
CA ALA A 299 -4.31 -21.44 16.89
C ALA A 299 -5.40 -21.39 17.98
N TRP A 300 -5.07 -20.88 19.17
CA TRP A 300 -6.04 -20.67 20.25
C TRP A 300 -7.08 -19.59 19.88
N LEU A 301 -6.65 -18.45 19.33
CA LEU A 301 -7.53 -17.39 18.86
C LEU A 301 -8.52 -17.89 17.78
N GLU A 302 -8.07 -18.78 16.89
CA GLU A 302 -8.91 -19.44 15.89
C GLU A 302 -9.95 -20.39 16.51
N GLN A 303 -9.53 -21.18 17.50
CA GLN A 303 -10.43 -22.09 18.22
C GLN A 303 -11.52 -21.33 18.99
N GLU A 304 -11.16 -20.20 19.59
CA GLU A 304 -12.11 -19.32 20.28
C GLU A 304 -12.96 -18.46 19.32
N GLY A 305 -12.66 -18.47 18.02
CA GLY A 305 -13.39 -17.70 17.00
C GLY A 305 -13.19 -16.18 17.10
N VAL A 306 -12.13 -15.74 17.79
CA VAL A 306 -11.81 -14.32 18.04
C VAL A 306 -10.59 -13.85 17.25
N GLY A 307 -9.98 -14.69 16.44
CA GLY A 307 -8.92 -14.27 15.53
C GLY A 307 -8.54 -15.34 14.51
N CYS A 308 -7.63 -14.99 13.61
CA CYS A 308 -7.07 -15.92 12.63
C CYS A 308 -5.67 -15.53 12.17
N ALA A 309 -4.94 -16.51 11.62
CA ALA A 309 -3.67 -16.24 10.98
C ALA A 309 -3.85 -15.29 9.79
N LYS A 310 -2.98 -14.28 9.68
CA LYS A 310 -3.01 -13.32 8.58
C LYS A 310 -1.62 -13.00 8.06
N THR A 311 -1.48 -13.01 6.74
CA THR A 311 -0.37 -12.38 6.04
C THR A 311 -0.82 -11.03 5.51
N THR A 312 -0.06 -9.98 5.81
CA THR A 312 -0.26 -8.63 5.29
C THR A 312 0.97 -8.17 4.52
N TYR A 313 0.80 -7.12 3.73
CA TYR A 313 1.88 -6.50 2.99
C TYR A 313 1.84 -4.99 3.20
N LYS A 314 3.01 -4.38 3.37
CA LYS A 314 3.16 -2.92 3.44
C LYS A 314 2.87 -2.25 2.10
N MET A 315 3.17 -2.94 1.00
CA MET A 315 2.88 -2.41 -0.33
C MET A 315 1.39 -2.14 -0.51
N ARG A 316 1.08 -1.07 -1.24
CA ARG A 316 -0.28 -0.68 -1.59
C ARG A 316 -0.51 -0.93 -3.08
N ASP A 317 -1.78 -0.96 -3.45
CA ASP A 317 -2.15 -0.94 -4.85
C ASP A 317 -1.56 0.28 -5.56
N TRP A 318 -1.20 0.09 -6.81
CA TRP A 318 -0.58 1.13 -7.60
C TRP A 318 -1.64 2.10 -8.15
N LEU A 319 -1.65 3.32 -7.59
CA LEU A 319 -2.41 4.43 -8.14
C LEU A 319 -1.81 4.87 -9.49
N ILE A 320 -2.43 4.46 -10.59
CA ILE A 320 -2.01 4.81 -11.95
C ILE A 320 -2.58 6.14 -12.46
N SER A 321 -3.68 6.62 -11.89
CA SER A 321 -4.38 7.82 -12.38
C SER A 321 -3.61 9.11 -12.12
N ARG A 322 -3.51 9.99 -13.12
CA ARG A 322 -2.84 11.30 -13.00
C ARG A 322 -3.71 12.39 -13.59
N GLN A 323 -3.90 13.45 -12.80
CA GLN A 323 -4.61 14.66 -13.22
C GLN A 323 -3.67 15.56 -14.04
N ARG A 324 -3.14 15.02 -15.14
CA ARG A 324 -2.16 15.68 -16.03
C ARG A 324 -2.52 15.43 -17.48
N TYR A 325 -2.17 16.40 -18.34
CA TYR A 325 -2.36 16.29 -19.78
C TYR A 325 -1.43 15.23 -20.41
N TRP A 326 -0.13 15.29 -20.14
CA TRP A 326 0.87 14.49 -20.85
C TRP A 326 0.99 13.05 -20.32
N GLY A 327 0.09 12.19 -20.77
CA GLY A 327 0.08 10.75 -20.50
C GLY A 327 -0.89 10.01 -21.41
N ALA A 328 -0.85 8.68 -21.38
CA ALA A 328 -1.79 7.86 -22.14
C ALA A 328 -3.19 7.98 -21.54
N PRO A 329 -4.25 8.32 -22.31
CA PRO A 329 -5.61 8.34 -21.80
C PRO A 329 -6.03 6.98 -21.25
N ILE A 330 -6.72 6.98 -20.11
CA ILE A 330 -7.27 5.75 -19.54
C ILE A 330 -8.51 5.36 -20.38
N PRO A 331 -8.58 4.14 -20.96
CA PRO A 331 -9.63 3.75 -21.89
C PRO A 331 -10.95 3.38 -21.17
N ILE A 332 -11.50 4.35 -20.44
CA ILE A 332 -12.71 4.23 -19.63
C ILE A 332 -13.70 5.35 -20.01
N VAL A 333 -14.99 5.02 -19.99
CA VAL A 333 -16.12 5.92 -20.19
C VAL A 333 -17.07 5.80 -18.99
N HIS A 334 -17.52 6.94 -18.47
CA HIS A 334 -18.47 7.07 -17.38
C HIS A 334 -19.88 7.33 -17.93
N CYS A 335 -20.77 6.35 -17.77
CA CYS A 335 -22.17 6.38 -18.21
C CYS A 335 -23.11 6.56 -16.99
N PRO A 336 -24.09 7.49 -17.03
CA PRO A 336 -25.06 7.65 -15.94
C PRO A 336 -25.95 6.43 -15.68
N ILE A 337 -26.11 5.55 -16.67
CA ILE A 337 -26.96 4.35 -16.59
C ILE A 337 -26.13 3.09 -16.28
N ASP A 338 -25.00 2.92 -16.98
CA ASP A 338 -24.18 1.70 -16.89
C ASP A 338 -22.99 1.81 -15.94
N GLY A 339 -22.70 3.00 -15.40
CA GLY A 339 -21.53 3.25 -14.56
C GLY A 339 -20.23 3.31 -15.37
N VAL A 340 -19.18 2.69 -14.85
CA VAL A 340 -17.83 2.67 -15.44
C VAL A 340 -17.75 1.60 -16.53
N VAL A 341 -17.46 2.00 -17.76
CA VAL A 341 -17.44 1.11 -18.94
C VAL A 341 -16.10 1.22 -19.67
N ALA A 342 -15.47 0.09 -19.99
CA ALA A 342 -14.24 0.08 -20.78
C ALA A 342 -14.52 0.41 -22.27
N VAL A 343 -13.58 1.13 -22.89
CA VAL A 343 -13.60 1.37 -24.34
C VAL A 343 -13.35 0.04 -25.07
N PRO A 344 -14.13 -0.30 -26.11
CA PRO A 344 -13.90 -1.52 -26.90
C PRO A 344 -12.53 -1.54 -27.58
N GLU A 345 -11.95 -2.73 -27.75
CA GLU A 345 -10.61 -2.90 -28.35
C GLU A 345 -10.49 -2.28 -29.75
N HIS A 346 -11.52 -2.39 -30.58
CA HIS A 346 -11.54 -1.82 -31.94
C HIS A 346 -11.63 -0.29 -31.97
N ASP A 347 -11.98 0.35 -30.84
CA ASP A 347 -12.02 1.80 -30.68
C ASP A 347 -10.72 2.35 -30.08
N LEU A 348 -9.73 1.48 -29.82
CA LEU A 348 -8.40 1.89 -29.38
C LEU A 348 -7.53 2.33 -30.58
N PRO A 349 -6.58 3.27 -30.36
CA PRO A 349 -6.31 3.97 -29.11
C PRO A 349 -7.27 5.15 -28.87
N VAL A 350 -7.55 5.46 -27.59
CA VAL A 350 -8.11 6.76 -27.24
C VAL A 350 -7.01 7.80 -27.39
N LEU A 351 -7.06 8.59 -28.46
CA LEU A 351 -6.07 9.61 -28.76
C LEU A 351 -6.21 10.81 -27.81
N LEU A 352 -5.07 11.29 -27.32
CA LEU A 352 -5.00 12.53 -26.55
C LEU A 352 -5.38 13.71 -27.48
N PRO A 353 -6.27 14.63 -27.08
CA PRO A 353 -6.65 15.76 -27.92
C PRO A 353 -5.52 16.80 -27.93
N ASP A 354 -5.38 17.53 -29.03
CA ASP A 354 -4.48 18.68 -29.09
C ASP A 354 -5.02 19.83 -28.22
N VAL A 355 -4.21 20.35 -27.31
CA VAL A 355 -4.57 21.43 -26.39
C VAL A 355 -3.47 22.49 -26.37
N ASP A 356 -3.85 23.75 -26.56
CA ASP A 356 -2.91 24.90 -26.59
C ASP A 356 -2.34 25.22 -25.19
N ASP A 357 -3.17 25.14 -24.15
CA ASP A 357 -2.77 25.42 -22.76
C ASP A 357 -2.89 24.16 -21.89
N PHE A 358 -1.74 23.52 -21.66
CA PHE A 358 -1.60 22.31 -20.84
C PHE A 358 -1.20 22.61 -19.38
N VAL A 359 -1.26 23.87 -18.94
CA VAL A 359 -0.92 24.24 -17.56
C VAL A 359 -2.01 23.72 -16.60
N PRO A 360 -1.64 23.01 -15.53
CA PRO A 360 -2.61 22.57 -14.51
C PRO A 360 -3.30 23.78 -13.87
N ARG A 361 -4.63 23.73 -13.78
CA ARG A 361 -5.45 24.85 -13.26
C ARG A 361 -5.49 24.94 -11.73
N GLY A 362 -5.02 23.91 -11.03
CA GLY A 362 -4.98 23.87 -9.56
C GLY A 362 -6.33 23.55 -8.89
N ASP A 363 -7.36 23.20 -9.67
CA ASP A 363 -8.68 22.78 -9.21
C ASP A 363 -8.79 21.27 -8.93
N GLY A 364 -7.65 20.56 -9.00
CA GLY A 364 -7.58 19.11 -8.80
C GLY A 364 -8.07 18.29 -9.98
N LYS A 365 -8.32 18.90 -11.15
CA LYS A 365 -8.75 18.21 -12.37
C LYS A 365 -7.67 18.22 -13.45
N SER A 366 -7.72 17.22 -14.32
CA SER A 366 -6.92 17.19 -15.54
C SER A 366 -7.32 18.33 -16.48
N VAL A 367 -6.37 18.84 -17.28
CA VAL A 367 -6.65 19.82 -18.35
C VAL A 367 -7.64 19.25 -19.38
N LEU A 368 -7.66 17.92 -19.54
CA LEU A 368 -8.59 17.21 -20.42
C LEU A 368 -10.05 17.42 -20.02
N ALA A 369 -10.33 17.66 -18.73
CA ALA A 369 -11.70 17.88 -18.26
C ALA A 369 -12.35 19.16 -18.83
N ALA A 370 -11.55 20.10 -19.34
CA ALA A 370 -12.04 21.30 -20.02
C ALA A 370 -12.25 21.11 -21.54
N GLN A 371 -11.88 19.95 -22.10
CA GLN A 371 -11.99 19.66 -23.53
C GLN A 371 -13.33 18.97 -23.82
N GLU A 372 -14.43 19.71 -23.71
CA GLU A 372 -15.79 19.16 -23.76
C GLU A 372 -16.06 18.30 -25.01
N ASP A 373 -15.58 18.71 -26.18
CA ASP A 373 -15.75 17.97 -27.44
C ASP A 373 -15.07 16.59 -27.43
N TRP A 374 -13.98 16.44 -26.67
CA TRP A 374 -13.27 15.17 -26.51
C TRP A 374 -13.85 14.34 -25.37
N VAL A 375 -14.21 14.98 -24.26
CA VAL A 375 -14.77 14.32 -23.07
C VAL A 375 -16.14 13.74 -23.36
N HIS A 376 -17.02 14.48 -24.04
CA HIS A 376 -18.35 13.98 -24.38
C HIS A 376 -18.27 12.88 -25.44
N THR A 377 -18.86 11.73 -25.13
CA THR A 377 -18.88 10.55 -26.01
C THR A 377 -20.18 9.77 -25.81
N THR A 378 -20.32 8.64 -26.48
CA THR A 378 -21.41 7.69 -26.28
C THR A 378 -20.96 6.48 -25.46
N CYS A 379 -21.83 5.98 -24.59
CA CYS A 379 -21.61 4.73 -23.87
C CYS A 379 -21.54 3.57 -24.87
N PRO A 380 -20.46 2.78 -24.90
CA PRO A 380 -20.34 1.65 -25.83
C PRO A 380 -21.31 0.50 -25.50
N LYS A 381 -21.96 0.51 -24.33
CA LYS A 381 -22.91 -0.52 -23.89
C LYS A 381 -24.37 -0.20 -24.21
N CYS A 382 -24.83 1.02 -23.92
CA CYS A 382 -26.23 1.41 -24.13
C CYS A 382 -26.46 2.45 -25.24
N GLY A 383 -25.38 3.03 -25.80
CA GLY A 383 -25.45 4.10 -26.81
C GLY A 383 -25.86 5.47 -26.27
N GLY A 384 -26.18 5.61 -24.98
CA GLY A 384 -26.55 6.88 -24.36
C GLY A 384 -25.35 7.85 -24.18
N PRO A 385 -25.61 9.12 -23.83
CA PRO A 385 -24.56 10.10 -23.54
C PRO A 385 -23.66 9.66 -22.37
N ALA A 386 -22.35 9.84 -22.53
CA ALA A 386 -21.35 9.47 -21.54
C ALA A 386 -20.13 10.41 -21.59
N MET A 387 -19.23 10.28 -20.61
CA MET A 387 -18.02 11.10 -20.51
C MET A 387 -16.78 10.22 -20.45
N ARG A 388 -15.73 10.53 -21.21
CA ARG A 388 -14.43 9.84 -21.10
C ARG A 388 -13.80 10.10 -19.74
N GLU A 389 -12.98 9.15 -19.26
CA GLU A 389 -12.03 9.41 -18.21
C GLU A 389 -11.06 10.52 -18.66
N THR A 390 -10.83 11.49 -17.77
CA THR A 390 -10.02 12.68 -18.06
C THR A 390 -8.62 12.59 -17.46
N ASP A 391 -8.40 11.64 -16.56
CA ASP A 391 -7.08 11.31 -16.07
C ASP A 391 -6.27 10.50 -17.09
N THR A 392 -4.95 10.65 -17.00
CA THR A 392 -3.99 9.88 -17.79
C THR A 392 -3.24 8.87 -16.94
N MET A 393 -2.68 7.84 -17.57
CA MET A 393 -1.85 6.86 -16.90
C MET A 393 -0.50 7.45 -16.50
N ASP A 394 -0.03 7.10 -15.31
CA ASP A 394 1.32 7.38 -14.82
C ASP A 394 2.40 6.86 -15.78
N GLY A 395 3.52 7.59 -15.89
CA GLY A 395 4.61 7.25 -16.81
C GLY A 395 5.21 5.86 -16.59
N TYR A 396 5.14 5.30 -15.36
CA TYR A 396 5.58 3.93 -15.11
C TYR A 396 4.69 2.89 -15.80
N ALA A 397 3.45 3.19 -16.17
CA ALA A 397 2.60 2.28 -16.94
C ALA A 397 3.26 1.94 -18.28
N CYS A 398 3.80 2.94 -18.98
CA CYS A 398 4.52 2.73 -20.24
C CYS A 398 5.89 2.07 -20.01
N SER A 399 6.65 2.52 -19.01
CA SER A 399 7.99 1.98 -18.76
C SER A 399 7.97 0.57 -18.16
N SER A 400 6.82 0.03 -17.78
CA SER A 400 6.75 -1.32 -17.21
C SER A 400 6.89 -2.45 -18.23
N TRP A 401 6.79 -2.16 -19.54
CA TRP A 401 6.76 -3.21 -20.56
C TRP A 401 7.51 -2.88 -21.86
N TYR A 402 8.09 -1.68 -21.98
CA TYR A 402 8.86 -1.27 -23.18
C TYR A 402 9.99 -2.24 -23.55
N LEU A 403 10.60 -2.93 -22.56
CA LEU A 403 11.61 -3.97 -22.79
C LEU A 403 11.09 -5.10 -23.68
N LEU A 404 9.81 -5.44 -23.55
CA LEU A 404 9.15 -6.46 -24.34
C LEU A 404 8.70 -5.91 -25.69
N ARG A 405 8.22 -4.65 -25.73
CA ARG A 405 7.85 -4.00 -27.00
C ARG A 405 9.02 -3.88 -27.96
N TYR A 406 10.25 -3.73 -27.49
CA TYR A 406 11.43 -3.72 -28.36
C TYR A 406 11.65 -5.02 -29.14
N THR A 407 11.07 -6.14 -28.72
CA THR A 407 11.15 -7.40 -29.44
C THR A 407 10.30 -7.40 -30.71
N ASP A 408 9.28 -6.53 -30.76
CA ASP A 408 8.36 -6.39 -31.90
C ASP A 408 7.76 -4.97 -31.96
N PRO A 409 8.57 -3.93 -32.26
CA PRO A 409 8.17 -2.54 -32.05
C PRO A 409 7.15 -2.02 -33.07
N HIS A 410 6.90 -2.76 -34.14
CA HIS A 410 6.09 -2.32 -35.28
C HIS A 410 4.79 -3.12 -35.46
N ASP A 411 4.49 -4.07 -34.56
CA ASP A 411 3.20 -4.78 -34.56
C ASP A 411 2.07 -3.80 -34.20
N ASP A 412 1.13 -3.58 -35.10
CA ASP A 412 0.00 -2.67 -34.93
C ASP A 412 -1.30 -3.39 -34.51
N GLN A 413 -1.27 -4.71 -34.36
CA GLN A 413 -2.40 -5.54 -33.93
C GLN A 413 -2.28 -5.97 -32.46
N CYS A 414 -1.05 -6.24 -32.02
CA CYS A 414 -0.75 -6.79 -30.71
C CYS A 414 0.33 -5.98 -29.99
N ALA A 415 0.47 -6.18 -28.68
CA ALA A 415 1.58 -5.61 -27.91
C ALA A 415 2.95 -6.11 -28.42
N TRP A 416 3.05 -7.41 -28.76
CA TRP A 416 4.17 -8.06 -29.45
C TRP A 416 3.76 -9.48 -29.89
N GLY A 417 4.46 -10.08 -30.86
CA GLY A 417 4.33 -11.50 -31.15
C GLY A 417 4.96 -12.40 -30.08
N THR A 418 4.25 -13.44 -29.63
CA THR A 418 4.74 -14.39 -28.60
C THR A 418 6.05 -15.08 -28.99
N LYS A 419 6.25 -15.39 -30.28
CA LYS A 419 7.49 -16.01 -30.76
C LYS A 419 8.68 -15.05 -30.65
N GLN A 420 8.47 -13.78 -30.97
CA GLN A 420 9.47 -12.72 -30.97
C GLN A 420 9.92 -12.42 -29.55
N VAL A 421 8.96 -12.24 -28.63
CA VAL A 421 9.29 -11.94 -27.23
C VAL A 421 10.02 -13.09 -26.56
N ASN A 422 9.60 -14.34 -26.78
CA ASN A 422 10.24 -15.50 -26.15
C ASN A 422 11.59 -15.86 -26.79
N TYR A 423 11.90 -15.34 -27.98
CA TYR A 423 13.22 -15.44 -28.58
C TYR A 423 14.23 -14.48 -27.92
N TRP A 424 13.82 -13.22 -27.70
CA TRP A 424 14.70 -12.16 -27.19
C TRP A 424 14.73 -12.01 -25.67
N ALA A 425 13.62 -12.33 -25.00
CA ALA A 425 13.42 -12.11 -23.57
C ALA A 425 13.35 -13.46 -22.81
N PRO A 426 13.67 -13.49 -21.50
CA PRO A 426 13.95 -12.34 -20.64
C PRO A 426 15.31 -11.69 -20.91
N VAL A 427 15.41 -10.38 -20.65
CA VAL A 427 16.60 -9.56 -20.89
C VAL A 427 17.79 -10.14 -20.12
N ASP A 428 18.89 -10.42 -20.81
CA ASP A 428 20.08 -11.02 -20.19
C ASP A 428 20.71 -10.09 -19.15
N MET A 429 20.89 -8.82 -19.49
CA MET A 429 21.50 -7.82 -18.61
C MET A 429 20.79 -6.47 -18.75
N TYR A 430 20.25 -5.97 -17.64
CA TYR A 430 19.69 -4.63 -17.55
C TYR A 430 20.66 -3.73 -16.78
N VAL A 431 21.04 -2.60 -17.37
CA VAL A 431 21.94 -1.61 -16.75
C VAL A 431 21.13 -0.35 -16.44
N GLY A 432 21.07 0.03 -15.17
CA GLY A 432 20.32 1.23 -14.75
C GLY A 432 20.59 1.63 -13.31
N GLY A 433 20.16 2.84 -12.93
CA GLY A 433 20.29 3.39 -11.58
C GLY A 433 18.97 3.99 -11.09
N ASP A 434 18.95 4.41 -9.82
CA ASP A 434 17.89 5.22 -9.17
C ASP A 434 16.47 4.61 -9.01
N HIS A 435 16.17 3.43 -9.57
CA HIS A 435 14.79 2.90 -9.61
C HIS A 435 14.58 1.51 -8.94
N ALA A 436 15.18 1.30 -7.77
CA ALA A 436 15.14 0.02 -7.05
C ALA A 436 13.73 -0.52 -6.74
N THR A 437 12.81 0.34 -6.26
CA THR A 437 11.51 -0.05 -5.67
C THR A 437 10.28 0.49 -6.41
N ALA A 438 10.47 1.23 -7.51
CA ALA A 438 9.37 1.67 -8.37
C ALA A 438 9.40 0.89 -9.69
N HIS A 439 9.98 1.46 -10.75
CA HIS A 439 10.17 0.85 -12.07
C HIS A 439 10.50 -0.65 -12.01
N LEU A 440 11.55 -1.05 -11.28
CA LEU A 440 11.98 -2.45 -11.26
C LEU A 440 10.97 -3.40 -10.58
N LEU A 441 10.10 -2.91 -9.70
CA LEU A 441 8.97 -3.70 -9.19
C LEU A 441 7.83 -3.72 -10.21
N TYR A 442 7.52 -2.59 -10.86
CA TYR A 442 6.43 -2.53 -11.83
C TYR A 442 6.70 -3.36 -13.09
N VAL A 443 7.93 -3.36 -13.61
CA VAL A 443 8.32 -4.23 -14.74
C VAL A 443 8.13 -5.70 -14.37
N ARG A 444 8.49 -6.09 -13.14
CA ARG A 444 8.27 -7.46 -12.65
C ARG A 444 6.78 -7.77 -12.54
N PHE A 445 6.01 -6.91 -11.85
CA PHE A 445 4.57 -7.04 -11.69
C PHE A 445 3.85 -7.25 -13.03
N TRP A 446 4.09 -6.35 -14.00
CA TRP A 446 3.48 -6.47 -15.34
C TRP A 446 3.93 -7.73 -16.09
N THR A 447 5.17 -8.18 -15.89
CA THR A 447 5.62 -9.45 -16.51
C THR A 447 4.88 -10.66 -15.94
N HIS A 448 4.55 -10.67 -14.64
CA HIS A 448 3.67 -11.70 -14.07
C HIS A 448 2.27 -11.63 -14.69
N VAL A 449 1.69 -10.43 -14.83
CA VAL A 449 0.40 -10.24 -15.51
C VAL A 449 0.43 -10.74 -16.95
N PHE A 450 1.46 -10.39 -17.73
CA PHE A 450 1.59 -10.84 -19.12
C PHE A 450 1.77 -12.34 -19.26
N ARG A 451 2.48 -12.97 -18.31
CA ARG A 451 2.59 -14.42 -18.24
C ARG A 451 1.24 -15.07 -17.98
N ASP A 452 0.48 -14.54 -17.03
CA ASP A 452 -0.86 -15.05 -16.69
C ASP A 452 -1.84 -14.90 -17.87
N LEU A 453 -1.65 -13.87 -18.70
CA LEU A 453 -2.38 -13.67 -19.97
C LEU A 453 -1.82 -14.51 -21.14
N GLY A 454 -0.73 -15.25 -20.96
CA GLY A 454 -0.09 -16.06 -22.01
C GLY A 454 0.70 -15.26 -23.06
N LEU A 455 1.00 -13.99 -22.79
CA LEU A 455 1.77 -13.12 -23.69
C LEU A 455 3.29 -13.33 -23.56
N THR A 456 3.75 -13.93 -22.46
CA THR A 456 5.15 -14.33 -22.22
C THR A 456 5.21 -15.72 -21.57
N GLU A 457 6.31 -16.44 -21.75
CA GLU A 457 6.55 -17.74 -21.09
C GLU A 457 7.34 -17.65 -19.77
N PHE A 458 7.82 -16.45 -19.44
CA PHE A 458 8.67 -16.19 -18.29
C PHE A 458 8.00 -15.19 -17.32
N ALA A 459 8.34 -15.32 -16.04
CA ALA A 459 7.77 -14.50 -14.96
C ALA A 459 8.69 -13.33 -14.55
N GLU A 460 9.99 -13.46 -14.79
CA GLU A 460 10.97 -12.44 -14.42
C GLU A 460 11.62 -11.86 -15.69
N PRO A 461 11.50 -10.54 -15.92
CA PRO A 461 11.86 -9.90 -17.19
C PRO A 461 13.37 -9.70 -17.40
N VAL A 462 14.16 -9.80 -16.33
CA VAL A 462 15.59 -9.47 -16.33
C VAL A 462 16.37 -10.54 -15.58
N LYS A 463 17.33 -11.19 -16.26
CA LYS A 463 18.19 -12.23 -15.67
C LYS A 463 19.24 -11.63 -14.73
N ARG A 464 19.99 -10.63 -15.21
CA ARG A 464 21.03 -9.90 -14.47
C ARG A 464 20.75 -8.40 -14.40
N LEU A 465 20.85 -7.82 -13.21
CA LEU A 465 20.74 -6.37 -13.00
C LEU A 465 22.10 -5.79 -12.63
N VAL A 466 22.57 -4.81 -13.42
CA VAL A 466 23.73 -3.99 -13.10
C VAL A 466 23.22 -2.65 -12.59
N TYR A 467 23.30 -2.45 -11.28
CA TYR A 467 22.87 -1.21 -10.65
C TYR A 467 24.05 -0.24 -10.55
N HIS A 468 24.17 0.67 -11.51
CA HIS A 468 25.33 1.56 -11.60
C HIS A 468 25.30 2.68 -10.54
N GLY A 469 26.49 3.19 -10.19
CA GLY A 469 26.63 4.36 -9.34
C GLY A 469 26.30 5.67 -10.07
N LEU A 470 26.18 6.75 -9.31
CA LEU A 470 25.95 8.09 -9.85
C LEU A 470 27.28 8.75 -10.24
N ILE A 471 27.27 9.45 -11.38
CA ILE A 471 28.31 10.43 -11.69
C ILE A 471 27.94 11.75 -10.99
N GLN A 472 28.80 12.17 -10.08
CA GLN A 472 28.69 13.43 -9.36
C GLN A 472 29.40 14.54 -10.12
N ALA A 473 28.94 15.78 -9.98
CA ALA A 473 29.67 16.95 -10.45
C ALA A 473 30.98 17.12 -9.68
N GLU A 474 31.85 18.04 -10.12
CA GLU A 474 33.15 18.30 -9.47
C GLU A 474 33.01 18.76 -8.01
N ASP A 475 31.83 19.28 -7.64
CA ASP A 475 31.48 19.69 -6.27
C ASP A 475 31.03 18.54 -5.36
N GLY A 476 31.04 17.29 -5.86
CA GLY A 476 30.65 16.08 -5.13
C GLY A 476 29.15 15.85 -5.04
N ARG A 477 28.31 16.70 -5.63
CA ARG A 477 26.83 16.54 -5.62
C ARG A 477 26.35 15.80 -6.87
N LYS A 478 25.18 15.15 -6.78
CA LYS A 478 24.51 14.57 -7.95
C LYS A 478 24.31 15.65 -9.02
N MET A 479 24.64 15.36 -10.26
CA MET A 479 24.35 16.26 -11.38
C MET A 479 22.83 16.45 -11.50
N SER A 480 22.37 17.69 -11.51
CA SER A 480 20.96 18.02 -11.71
C SER A 480 20.79 19.39 -12.36
N LYS A 481 19.77 19.50 -13.22
CA LYS A 481 19.45 20.77 -13.90
C LYS A 481 19.13 21.88 -12.90
N SER A 482 18.49 21.56 -11.77
CA SER A 482 18.13 22.54 -10.73
C SER A 482 19.34 23.11 -9.99
N LEU A 483 20.45 22.38 -9.92
CA LEU A 483 21.70 22.86 -9.32
C LEU A 483 22.61 23.57 -10.33
N GLY A 484 22.27 23.52 -11.63
CA GLY A 484 23.12 24.08 -12.70
C GLY A 484 24.50 23.45 -12.79
N ASN A 485 24.69 22.24 -12.23
CA ASN A 485 25.98 21.54 -12.14
C ASN A 485 26.10 20.36 -13.13
N VAL A 486 25.21 20.30 -14.13
CA VAL A 486 25.25 19.29 -15.18
C VAL A 486 26.40 19.58 -16.13
N VAL A 487 27.19 18.56 -16.44
CA VAL A 487 28.13 18.61 -17.56
C VAL A 487 27.41 18.05 -18.77
N ASP A 488 27.22 18.86 -19.80
CA ASP A 488 26.61 18.41 -21.05
C ASP A 488 27.63 17.57 -21.84
N PRO A 489 27.33 16.30 -22.18
CA PRO A 489 28.19 15.48 -23.03
C PRO A 489 28.56 16.15 -24.37
N LEU A 490 27.65 16.92 -24.96
CA LEU A 490 27.89 17.59 -26.24
C LEU A 490 28.93 18.70 -26.09
N ASP A 491 28.86 19.49 -25.03
CA ASP A 491 29.86 20.53 -24.76
C ASP A 491 31.27 19.95 -24.65
N VAL A 492 31.39 18.77 -24.03
CA VAL A 492 32.68 18.07 -23.88
C VAL A 492 33.20 17.56 -25.23
N ILE A 493 32.30 17.01 -26.07
CA ILE A 493 32.64 16.56 -27.43
C ILE A 493 33.10 17.75 -28.28
N ASP A 494 32.35 18.84 -28.27
CA ASP A 494 32.55 20.03 -29.12
C ASP A 494 33.76 20.87 -28.70
N GLN A 495 34.24 20.71 -27.47
CA GLN A 495 35.55 21.25 -27.02
C GLN A 495 36.75 20.60 -27.74
N GLY A 496 36.52 19.57 -28.57
CA GLY A 496 37.55 18.92 -29.39
C GLY A 496 38.10 17.62 -28.79
N TYR A 497 37.55 17.14 -27.68
CA TYR A 497 37.91 15.83 -27.12
C TYR A 497 37.31 14.67 -27.93
N GLY A 498 36.12 14.86 -28.50
CA GLY A 498 35.42 13.82 -29.25
C GLY A 498 34.76 12.75 -28.35
N ALA A 499 33.88 11.94 -28.97
CA ALA A 499 33.06 10.95 -28.26
C ALA A 499 33.89 9.84 -27.61
N ASP A 500 34.98 9.38 -28.24
CA ASP A 500 35.77 8.26 -27.72
C ASP A 500 36.52 8.62 -26.44
N ALA A 501 37.03 9.86 -26.35
CA ALA A 501 37.66 10.35 -25.14
C ALA A 501 36.65 10.41 -23.98
N LEU A 502 35.42 10.88 -24.25
CA LEU A 502 34.35 10.91 -23.25
C LEU A 502 33.96 9.51 -22.78
N ARG A 503 33.64 8.59 -23.71
CA ARG A 503 33.26 7.21 -23.38
C ARG A 503 34.34 6.49 -22.57
N THR A 504 35.59 6.60 -23.02
CA THR A 504 36.73 5.97 -22.35
C THR A 504 36.94 6.59 -20.97
N PHE A 505 36.74 7.90 -20.83
CA PHE A 505 36.84 8.59 -19.55
C PHE A 505 35.78 8.09 -18.55
N GLU A 506 34.50 8.05 -18.94
CA GLU A 506 33.42 7.57 -18.08
C GLU A 506 33.66 6.13 -17.61
N LEU A 507 34.08 5.25 -18.51
CA LEU A 507 34.40 3.86 -18.20
C LEU A 507 35.67 3.69 -17.35
N PHE A 508 36.55 4.69 -17.34
CA PHE A 508 37.81 4.66 -16.59
C PHE A 508 37.73 5.29 -15.20
N LEU A 509 36.69 6.10 -14.93
CA LEU A 509 36.52 6.81 -13.65
C LEU A 509 36.58 5.91 -12.42
N GLY A 510 36.02 4.70 -12.51
CA GLY A 510 35.97 3.77 -11.40
C GLY A 510 35.10 2.54 -11.69
N PRO A 511 34.86 1.69 -10.68
CA PRO A 511 33.93 0.57 -10.79
C PRO A 511 32.51 1.05 -11.11
N ILE A 512 31.83 0.40 -12.07
CA ILE A 512 30.50 0.83 -12.55
C ILE A 512 29.43 0.89 -11.44
N THR A 513 29.57 0.11 -10.38
CA THR A 513 28.60 0.05 -9.27
C THR A 513 28.80 1.11 -8.19
N GLU A 514 29.88 1.88 -8.27
CA GLU A 514 30.26 2.91 -7.29
C GLU A 514 30.01 4.31 -7.84
N ASN A 515 29.72 5.25 -6.94
CA ASN A 515 29.64 6.65 -7.32
C ASN A 515 31.02 7.14 -7.73
N SER A 516 31.07 7.94 -8.78
CA SER A 516 32.31 8.54 -9.28
C SER A 516 32.12 10.04 -9.42
N SER A 517 33.18 10.81 -9.17
CA SER A 517 33.15 12.26 -9.39
C SER A 517 33.69 12.61 -10.77
N TRP A 518 32.98 13.47 -11.48
CA TRP A 518 33.46 14.09 -12.70
C TRP A 518 34.74 14.89 -12.40
N SER A 519 35.66 14.91 -13.37
CA SER A 519 36.89 15.69 -13.31
C SER A 519 37.29 16.13 -14.71
N SER A 520 37.20 17.42 -14.97
CA SER A 520 37.57 18.02 -16.27
C SER A 520 39.07 17.86 -16.57
N ARG A 521 39.91 17.62 -15.56
CA ARG A 521 41.32 17.27 -15.74
C ARG A 521 41.52 15.82 -16.19
N GLY A 522 40.61 14.92 -15.82
CA GLY A 522 40.68 13.49 -16.12
C GLY A 522 40.54 13.20 -17.61
N ILE A 523 39.58 13.85 -18.29
CA ILE A 523 39.33 13.63 -19.71
C ILE A 523 40.53 14.00 -20.59
N ALA A 524 41.25 15.07 -20.25
CA ALA A 524 42.47 15.44 -20.97
C ALA A 524 43.56 14.35 -20.92
N GLY A 525 43.61 13.58 -19.83
CA GLY A 525 44.50 12.41 -19.70
C GLY A 525 44.12 11.29 -20.67
N VAL A 526 42.83 10.97 -20.74
CA VAL A 526 42.29 9.95 -21.64
C VAL A 526 42.45 10.35 -23.11
N TYR A 527 42.22 11.62 -23.43
CA TYR A 527 42.46 12.15 -24.78
C TYR A 527 43.93 12.00 -25.22
N ARG A 528 44.89 12.27 -24.32
CA ARG A 528 46.32 12.03 -24.61
C ARG A 528 46.64 10.55 -24.78
N PHE A 529 46.00 9.67 -24.01
CA PHE A 529 46.15 8.22 -24.15
C PHE A 529 45.69 7.74 -25.53
N LEU A 530 44.50 8.17 -25.99
CA LEU A 530 43.99 7.81 -27.30
C LEU A 530 44.85 8.39 -28.44
N ASN A 531 45.32 9.64 -28.32
CA ASN A 531 46.25 10.22 -29.28
C ASN A 531 47.57 9.46 -29.34
N ARG A 532 48.09 8.98 -28.19
CA ARG A 532 49.30 8.16 -28.18
C ARG A 532 49.09 6.85 -28.94
N LEU A 533 47.95 6.20 -28.78
CA LEU A 533 47.61 5.00 -29.56
C LEU A 533 47.56 5.32 -31.05
N TRP A 534 46.87 6.40 -31.43
CA TRP A 534 46.80 6.86 -32.82
C TRP A 534 48.19 7.09 -33.41
N THR A 535 49.01 7.91 -32.74
CA THR A 535 50.38 8.22 -33.19
C THR A 535 51.22 6.95 -33.30
N LEU A 536 51.16 6.04 -32.33
CA LEU A 536 51.92 4.78 -32.37
C LEU A 536 51.55 3.92 -33.57
N VAL A 537 50.25 3.84 -33.91
CA VAL A 537 49.78 3.09 -35.07
C VAL A 537 50.24 3.73 -36.38
N GLN A 538 50.18 5.08 -36.48
CA GLN A 538 50.65 5.80 -37.65
C GLN A 538 52.17 5.66 -37.84
N GLU A 539 52.95 5.85 -36.78
CA GLU A 539 54.41 5.65 -36.81
C GLU A 539 54.79 4.22 -37.22
N TYR A 540 54.06 3.22 -36.73
CA TYR A 540 54.26 1.83 -37.14
C TYR A 540 53.93 1.61 -38.62
N ASP A 541 52.84 2.19 -39.13
CA ASP A 541 52.44 2.00 -40.52
C ASP A 541 53.40 2.66 -41.51
N GLU A 542 53.89 3.86 -41.16
CA GLU A 542 54.91 4.60 -41.92
C GLU A 542 56.31 3.98 -41.81
N SER A 543 56.56 3.11 -40.83
CA SER A 543 57.85 2.47 -40.64
C SER A 543 58.18 1.46 -41.74
N ASP A 544 59.47 1.13 -41.87
CA ASP A 544 59.96 0.08 -42.76
C ASP A 544 59.64 -1.35 -42.27
N LYS A 545 59.02 -1.47 -41.07
CA LYS A 545 58.63 -2.72 -40.43
C LYS A 545 59.79 -3.72 -40.28
N SER A 546 61.03 -3.22 -40.16
CA SER A 546 62.27 -4.04 -40.16
C SER A 546 62.83 -4.35 -38.76
N ALA A 547 62.21 -3.81 -37.70
CA ALA A 547 62.71 -3.93 -36.33
C ALA A 547 62.80 -5.40 -35.84
N GLN A 548 63.93 -5.78 -35.26
CA GLN A 548 64.07 -7.06 -34.57
C GLN A 548 63.34 -7.03 -33.23
N VAL A 549 62.30 -7.87 -33.10
CA VAL A 549 61.45 -7.95 -31.91
C VAL A 549 61.54 -9.30 -31.23
N ASN A 550 61.46 -9.29 -29.90
CA ASN A 550 61.31 -10.51 -29.11
C ASN A 550 59.85 -10.96 -29.16
N VAL A 551 59.49 -11.68 -30.22
CA VAL A 551 58.13 -12.16 -30.50
C VAL A 551 57.57 -12.94 -29.31
N LYS A 552 58.34 -13.86 -28.72
CA LYS A 552 57.88 -14.66 -27.57
C LYS A 552 57.48 -13.80 -26.36
N LYS A 553 58.24 -12.74 -26.07
CA LYS A 553 57.90 -11.81 -24.97
C LYS A 553 56.65 -10.99 -25.31
N LEU A 554 56.53 -10.51 -26.55
CA LEU A 554 55.36 -9.75 -27.00
C LEU A 554 54.09 -10.61 -27.03
N ASP A 555 54.16 -11.84 -27.53
CA ASP A 555 53.03 -12.78 -27.52
C ASP A 555 52.57 -13.06 -26.09
N SER A 556 53.51 -13.30 -25.18
CA SER A 556 53.18 -13.53 -23.76
C SER A 556 52.47 -12.33 -23.13
N LEU A 557 52.92 -11.11 -23.42
CA LEU A 557 52.26 -9.89 -22.93
C LEU A 557 50.89 -9.70 -23.56
N THR A 558 50.79 -9.91 -24.88
CA THR A 558 49.55 -9.79 -25.65
C THR A 558 48.48 -10.76 -25.12
N HIS A 559 48.82 -12.03 -24.95
CA HIS A 559 47.89 -13.02 -24.39
C HIS A 559 47.50 -12.70 -22.95
N ALA A 560 48.43 -12.22 -22.12
CA ALA A 560 48.13 -11.81 -20.75
C ALA A 560 47.15 -10.62 -20.72
N THR A 561 47.38 -9.60 -21.56
CA THR A 561 46.47 -8.44 -21.69
C THR A 561 45.12 -8.85 -22.24
N ILE A 562 45.07 -9.64 -23.33
CA ILE A 562 43.81 -10.16 -23.90
C ILE A 562 43.00 -10.90 -22.84
N LYS A 563 43.64 -11.81 -22.09
CA LYS A 563 42.98 -12.56 -21.03
C LYS A 563 42.43 -11.62 -19.96
N LYS A 564 43.24 -10.67 -19.47
CA LYS A 564 42.82 -9.71 -18.44
C LYS A 564 41.66 -8.84 -18.91
N VAL A 565 41.77 -8.22 -20.09
CA VAL A 565 40.71 -7.36 -20.66
C VAL A 565 39.43 -8.16 -20.89
N THR A 566 39.53 -9.39 -21.39
CA THR A 566 38.38 -10.28 -21.58
C THR A 566 37.69 -10.59 -20.24
N ASP A 567 38.47 -11.02 -19.24
CA ASP A 567 37.96 -11.35 -17.90
C ASP A 567 37.31 -10.11 -17.24
N ASP A 568 37.90 -8.93 -17.39
CA ASP A 568 37.41 -7.67 -16.82
C ASP A 568 36.14 -7.18 -17.52
N ILE A 569 36.03 -7.30 -18.84
CA ILE A 569 34.79 -6.95 -19.58
C ILE A 569 33.63 -7.82 -19.09
N TYR A 570 33.82 -9.13 -18.91
CA TYR A 570 32.77 -10.01 -18.38
C TYR A 570 32.34 -9.66 -16.95
N ARG A 571 33.27 -9.14 -16.13
CA ARG A 571 33.01 -8.65 -14.77
C ARG A 571 32.53 -7.20 -14.72
N LEU A 572 32.52 -6.50 -15.86
CA LEU A 572 32.21 -5.07 -15.99
C LEU A 572 33.22 -4.15 -15.25
N SER A 573 34.45 -4.61 -15.07
CA SER A 573 35.57 -3.84 -14.51
C SER A 573 36.26 -3.02 -15.61
N PHE A 574 35.51 -2.12 -16.25
CA PHE A 574 35.99 -1.39 -17.43
C PHE A 574 37.22 -0.53 -17.14
N ASN A 575 37.30 0.07 -15.95
CA ASN A 575 38.42 0.88 -15.53
C ASN A 575 39.74 0.08 -15.49
N THR A 576 39.70 -1.17 -15.00
CA THR A 576 40.88 -2.04 -14.97
C THR A 576 41.16 -2.72 -16.31
N ALA A 577 40.16 -2.84 -17.19
CA ALA A 577 40.34 -3.26 -18.57
C ALA A 577 41.09 -2.19 -19.38
N ILE A 578 40.72 -0.91 -19.23
CA ILE A 578 41.39 0.23 -19.89
C ILE A 578 42.82 0.43 -19.34
N ALA A 579 43.05 0.12 -18.05
CA ALA A 579 44.37 0.20 -17.45
C ALA A 579 45.36 -0.88 -17.91
N ALA A 580 44.87 -2.01 -18.43
CA ALA A 580 45.67 -3.17 -18.84
C ALA A 580 46.23 -3.02 -20.25
#